data_AF-A0A164V8Q5-F1
#
_entry.id   AF-A0A164V8Q5-F1
#
_cell.length_a   1.000
_cell.length_b   1.000
_cell.length_c   1.000
_cell.angle_alpha   90.00
_cell.angle_beta   90.00
_cell.angle_gamma   90.00
#
_symmetry.space_group_name_H-M   'P 1'
#
loop_
_entity.id
_entity.type
_entity.pdbx_description
1 polymer ?
#
loop_
_entity_poly.entity_id
_entity_poly.type
_entity_poly.pdbx_seq_one_letter_code
_entity_poly.pdbx_strand_id
1 'polypeptide(L)' 'VWIRGATWIRGFCTGYIAAFDKQWNLAMTDVDETFTRRRHRKTPIL' A
#
# COMPACT_ATOMS: atom_id res chain seq x y z
N VAL A 1 8.85 -2.38 -0.91
CA VAL A 1 8.36 -2.16 0.47
C VAL A 1 6.96 -2.76 0.59
N TRP A 2 6.72 -3.66 1.55
CA TRP A 2 5.41 -4.28 1.77
C TRP A 2 4.54 -3.41 2.69
N ILE A 3 3.35 -3.03 2.22
CA ILE A 3 2.42 -2.20 2.99
C ILE A 3 1.43 -3.11 3.72
N ARG A 4 1.38 -2.98 5.04
CA ARG A 4 0.42 -3.73 5.87
C ARG A 4 -0.93 -3.00 5.92
N GLY A 5 -2.01 -3.77 5.83
CA GLY A 5 -3.34 -3.37 6.25
C GLY A 5 -3.57 -3.73 7.73
N ALA A 6 -4.81 -3.58 8.20
CA ALA A 6 -5.17 -3.85 9.60
C ALA A 6 -4.88 -5.29 10.07
N THR A 7 -5.00 -6.26 9.15
CA THR A 7 -4.97 -7.70 9.47
C THR A 7 -4.10 -8.51 8.51
N TRP A 8 -3.81 -8.00 7.30
CA TRP A 8 -3.02 -8.67 6.27
C TRP A 8 -2.25 -7.65 5.42
N ILE A 9 -1.38 -8.11 4.53
CA ILE A 9 -0.64 -7.27 3.58
C ILE A 9 -1.63 -6.65 2.58
N ARG A 10 -1.67 -5.32 2.50
CA ARG A 10 -2.55 -4.57 1.59
C ARG A 10 -2.01 -4.53 0.17
N GLY A 11 -0.69 -4.51 0.05
CA GLY A 11 0.01 -4.25 -1.20
C GLY A 11 1.51 -4.11 -1.01
N PHE A 12 2.18 -3.67 -2.07
CA PHE A 12 3.61 -3.38 -2.04
C PHE A 12 3.94 -2.24 -3.02
N CYS A 13 5.04 -1.55 -2.71
CA CYS A 13 5.63 -0.52 -3.54
C CYS A 13 7.02 -0.97 -4.03
N THR A 14 7.30 -0.79 -5.31
CA THR A 14 8.62 -0.95 -5.93
C THR A 14 9.09 0.40 -6.46
N GLY A 15 10.36 0.75 -6.21
CA GLY A 15 10.93 2.05 -6.59
C GLY A 15 12.23 2.30 -5.84
N TYR A 16 12.78 3.50 -5.99
CA TYR A 16 14.04 3.88 -5.34
C TYR A 16 13.79 4.57 -3.99
N ILE A 17 14.63 4.31 -2.99
CA ILE A 17 14.55 4.97 -1.68
C ILE A 17 15.33 6.29 -1.76
N ALA A 18 14.67 7.41 -1.52
CA ALA A 18 15.25 8.74 -1.51
C ALA A 18 15.64 9.21 -0.10
N ALA A 19 14.89 8.81 0.93
CA ALA A 19 15.23 9.11 2.32
C ALA A 19 14.66 8.04 3.28
N PHE A 20 15.32 7.88 4.43
CA PHE A 20 14.94 6.95 5.49
C PHE A 20 15.09 7.61 6.86
N ASP A 21 14.20 7.26 7.79
CA ASP A 21 14.24 7.71 9.17
C ASP A 21 14.15 6.54 10.17
N LYS A 22 14.57 6.77 11.42
CA LYS A 22 14.59 5.78 12.52
C LYS A 22 13.22 5.12 12.77
N GLN A 23 12.13 5.83 12.49
CA GLN A 23 10.77 5.34 12.69
C GLN A 23 10.26 4.47 11.53
N TRP A 24 11.14 4.10 10.59
CA TRP A 24 10.80 3.42 9.34
C TRP A 24 9.94 4.25 8.39
N ASN A 25 9.96 5.58 8.55
CA ASN A 25 9.44 6.46 7.51
C ASN A 25 10.39 6.40 6.31
N LEU A 26 9.83 6.17 5.13
CA LEU A 26 10.55 6.02 3.88
C LEU A 26 9.99 7.03 2.88
N ALA A 27 10.85 7.85 2.30
CA ALA A 27 10.53 8.60 1.10
C ALA A 27 11.07 7.84 -0.11
N MET A 28 10.23 7.62 -1.12
CA MET A 28 10.59 6.86 -2.32
C MET A 28 10.31 7.68 -3.58
N THR A 29 11.09 7.46 -4.62
CA THR A 29 10.95 8.09 -5.95
C THR A 29 10.77 7.04 -7.03
N ASP A 30 10.01 7.39 -8.08
CA ASP A 30 9.65 6.50 -9.18
C ASP A 30 9.00 5.19 -8.68
N VAL A 31 7.86 5.35 -8.01
CA VAL A 31 7.19 4.25 -7.29
C VAL A 31 6.03 3.69 -8.09
N ASP A 32 6.09 2.38 -8.33
CA ASP A 32 4.97 1.57 -8.74
C ASP A 32 4.32 0.90 -7.52
N GLU A 33 3.06 1.24 -7.23
CA GLU A 33 2.28 0.66 -6.14
C GLU A 33 1.24 -0.33 -6.67
N THR A 34 1.27 -1.55 -6.12
CA THR A 34 0.17 -2.52 -6.28
C THR A 34 -0.60 -2.61 -4.97
N PHE A 35 -1.89 -2.21 -4.98
CA PHE A 35 -2.73 -2.25 -3.79
C PHE A 35 -4.09 -2.93 -4.02
N THR A 36 -4.60 -3.58 -2.98
CA THR A 36 -5.96 -4.16 -3.00
C THR A 36 -6.96 -3.17 -2.41
N ARG A 37 -7.93 -2.72 -3.22
CA ARG A 37 -9.05 -1.89 -2.74
C ARG A 37 -10.11 -2.76 -2.07
N ARG A 38 -10.62 -2.33 -0.91
CA ARG A 38 -11.82 -2.94 -0.31
C ARG A 38 -13.00 -2.77 -1.26
N ARG A 39 -13.55 -3.87 -1.77
CA ARG A 39 -14.78 -3.85 -2.58
C ARG A 39 -15.95 -3.51 -1.67
N HIS A 40 -16.56 -2.35 -1.87
CA HIS A 40 -17.92 -2.13 -1.37
C HIS A 40 -18.85 -2.98 -2.23
N ARG A 41 -19.42 -4.04 -1.67
CA ARG A 41 -20.45 -4.84 -2.34
C ARG A 41 -21.63 -3.90 -2.58
N LYS A 42 -21.97 -3.63 -3.84
CA LYS A 42 -23.25 -3.01 -4.16
C LYS A 42 -24.34 -3.94 -3.58
N THR A 43 -25.26 -3.39 -2.81
CA THR A 43 -26.44 -4.14 -2.38
C THR A 43 -27.14 -4.67 -3.63
N PRO A 44 -27.43 -5.97 -3.72
CA PRO A 44 -28.26 -6.46 -4.82
C PRO A 44 -29.63 -5.76 -4.71
N ILE A 45 -30.13 -5.28 -5.84
CA ILE A 45 -31.50 -4.77 -5.94
C ILE A 45 -32.39 -6.01 -5.88
N LEU A 46 -33.28 -6.07 -4.89
CA LEU A 46 -34.28 -7.13 -4.74
C LEU A 46 -35.48 -6.86 -5.64
#